data_AF-A0A958BUA1-F1
#
_entry.id   AF-A0A958BUA1-F1
#
_cell.length_a   1.000
_cell.length_b   1.000
_cell.length_c   1.000
_cell.angle_alpha   90.00
_cell.angle_beta   90.00
_cell.angle_gamma   90.00
#
_symmetry.space_group_name_H-M   'P 1'
#
loop_
_entity.id
_entity.type
_entity.pdbx_description
1 polymer ?
#
loop_
_entity_poly.entity_id
_entity_poly.type
_entity_poly.pdbx_seq_one_letter_code
_entity_poly.pdbx_strand_id
1 'polypeptide(L)'
;MKSLSIVAKSLLVIVAMMFLVGVWVSPAAAQTPERDYSQLEYGLKRALIRLDALGDRIENITAAADLVEEYIQDEQAAGNETKEMEDALVDFRAKIVEAQANYDEAAQALDEKAGYDEDGQVTDPQQARETLETANRAFQDANQALRIGAQDLRQAVRDYRQDKRLNR
;
A
#
# COMPACT_ATOMS: atom_id res chain seq x y z
N MET A 1 32.17 -9.13 41.49
CA MET A 1 32.91 -10.31 42.00
C MET A 1 31.97 -11.50 41.80
N LYS A 2 32.19 -12.37 40.79
CA LYS A 2 32.83 -13.70 40.94
C LYS A 2 32.45 -14.33 42.29
N SER A 3 31.60 -15.35 42.33
CA SER A 3 31.95 -16.79 42.19
C SER A 3 30.79 -17.58 42.84
N LEU A 4 30.50 -18.88 42.67
CA LEU A 4 30.98 -20.08 41.98
C LEU A 4 29.85 -21.10 42.32
N SER A 5 29.16 -21.73 41.38
CA SER A 5 29.47 -23.05 40.79
C SER A 5 29.41 -24.27 41.74
N ILE A 6 28.69 -25.31 41.27
CA ILE A 6 28.92 -26.76 41.45
C ILE A 6 28.26 -27.43 42.67
N VAL A 7 27.24 -28.26 42.39
CA VAL A 7 27.30 -29.71 42.71
C VAL A 7 26.72 -30.49 41.54
N ALA A 8 27.62 -31.14 40.80
CA ALA A 8 27.30 -32.22 39.88
C ALA A 8 27.15 -33.54 40.65
N LYS A 9 26.23 -34.41 40.22
CA LYS A 9 26.23 -35.87 40.35
C LYS A 9 25.00 -36.40 39.58
N SER A 10 25.16 -36.77 38.30
CA SER A 10 25.43 -38.16 37.88
C SER A 10 24.31 -39.13 38.25
N LEU A 11 23.43 -39.47 37.30
CA LEU A 11 23.22 -40.88 36.94
C LEU A 11 22.45 -40.99 35.60
N LEU A 12 23.10 -41.67 34.68
CA LEU A 12 22.58 -42.11 33.40
C LEU A 12 21.89 -43.46 33.63
N VAL A 13 20.59 -43.54 33.36
CA VAL A 13 19.83 -44.80 33.33
C VAL A 13 19.18 -44.91 31.96
N ILE A 14 19.84 -45.66 31.09
CA ILE A 14 19.28 -46.18 29.84
C ILE A 14 18.38 -47.34 30.23
N VAL A 15 17.06 -47.16 30.11
CA VAL A 15 16.10 -48.26 30.09
C VAL A 15 15.49 -48.30 28.70
N ALA A 16 15.99 -49.25 27.92
CA ALA A 16 15.32 -49.75 26.75
C ALA A 16 14.07 -50.52 27.20
N MET A 17 12.90 -50.06 26.79
CA MET A 17 11.67 -50.82 26.91
C MET A 17 10.97 -50.84 25.55
N MET A 18 11.10 -51.99 24.90
CA MET A 18 10.26 -52.43 23.79
C MET A 18 8.79 -52.32 24.21
N PHE A 19 8.06 -51.42 23.55
CA PHE A 19 6.59 -51.39 23.60
C PHE A 19 6.04 -51.64 22.20
N LEU A 20 5.43 -52.82 22.07
CA LEU A 20 4.20 -53.12 21.36
C LEU A 20 3.94 -52.37 20.04
N VAL A 21 4.08 -53.11 18.94
CA VAL A 21 3.59 -52.75 17.60
C VAL A 21 2.06 -52.75 17.62
N GLY A 22 1.45 -51.65 18.05
CA GLY A 22 0.05 -51.35 17.78
C GLY A 22 -0.07 -50.88 16.33
N VAL A 23 -0.75 -51.65 15.49
CA VAL A 23 -1.15 -51.18 14.16
C VAL A 23 -2.22 -50.12 14.35
N TRP A 24 -1.80 -48.86 14.45
CA TRP A 24 -2.68 -47.72 14.29
C TRP A 24 -3.07 -47.67 12.81
N VAL A 25 -4.30 -48.08 12.50
CA VAL A 25 -4.92 -47.69 11.23
C VAL A 25 -5.18 -46.20 11.34
N SER A 26 -4.24 -45.38 10.86
CA SER A 26 -4.48 -43.95 10.67
C SER A 26 -5.72 -43.84 9.79
N PRO A 27 -6.79 -43.12 10.21
CA PRO A 27 -7.82 -42.75 9.26
C PRO A 27 -7.07 -42.02 8.14
N ALA A 28 -7.17 -42.54 6.92
CA ALA A 28 -6.68 -41.85 5.75
C ALA A 28 -7.28 -40.44 5.82
N ALA A 29 -6.45 -39.45 6.11
CA ALA A 29 -6.85 -38.06 6.07
C ALA A 29 -7.46 -37.89 4.68
N ALA A 30 -8.78 -37.69 4.64
CA ALA A 30 -9.45 -37.34 3.41
C ALA A 30 -8.69 -36.11 2.90
N GLN A 31 -7.92 -36.29 1.83
CA GLN A 31 -7.23 -35.20 1.17
C GLN A 31 -8.34 -34.24 0.78
N THR A 32 -8.48 -33.18 1.58
CA THR A 32 -9.45 -32.14 1.29
C THR A 32 -8.96 -31.59 -0.04
N PRO A 33 -9.78 -31.58 -1.11
CA PRO A 33 -9.32 -31.14 -2.41
C PRO A 33 -8.63 -29.79 -2.22
N GLU A 34 -7.37 -29.73 -2.63
CA GLU A 34 -6.54 -28.53 -2.52
C GLU A 34 -7.35 -27.37 -3.11
N ARG A 35 -7.79 -26.46 -2.25
CA ARG A 35 -8.63 -25.36 -2.68
C ARG A 35 -7.73 -24.42 -3.47
N ASP A 36 -8.03 -24.26 -4.75
CA ASP A 36 -7.34 -23.34 -5.63
C ASP A 36 -7.61 -21.89 -5.20
N TYR A 37 -6.60 -21.25 -4.63
CA TYR A 37 -6.61 -19.85 -4.23
C TYR A 37 -5.77 -18.95 -5.15
N SER A 38 -5.41 -19.44 -6.34
CA SER A 38 -4.54 -18.74 -7.30
C SER A 38 -4.99 -17.31 -7.61
N GLN A 39 -6.30 -17.02 -7.60
CA GLN A 39 -6.83 -15.67 -7.82
C GLN A 39 -6.45 -14.69 -6.71
N LEU A 40 -6.45 -15.12 -5.45
CA LEU A 40 -6.13 -14.27 -4.30
C LEU A 40 -4.61 -14.03 -4.22
N GLU A 41 -3.81 -15.04 -4.52
CA GLU A 41 -2.34 -14.95 -4.60
C GLU A 41 -1.91 -14.03 -5.74
N TYR A 42 -2.54 -14.18 -6.92
CA TYR A 42 -2.34 -13.26 -8.04
C TYR A 42 -2.82 -11.85 -7.70
N GLY A 43 -3.94 -11.74 -6.97
CA GLY A 43 -4.48 -10.47 -6.47
C GLY A 43 -3.47 -9.70 -5.63
N LEU A 44 -2.78 -10.37 -4.70
CA LEU A 44 -1.73 -9.77 -3.88
C LEU A 44 -0.58 -9.23 -4.72
N LYS A 45 -0.06 -10.03 -5.65
CA LYS A 45 1.03 -9.60 -6.57
C LYS A 45 0.64 -8.36 -7.37
N ARG A 46 -0.58 -8.35 -7.91
CA ARG A 46 -1.11 -7.21 -8.66
C ARG A 46 -1.28 -5.97 -7.77
N ALA A 47 -1.74 -6.14 -6.53
CA ALA A 47 -1.91 -5.04 -5.59
C ALA A 47 -0.56 -4.39 -5.23
N LEU A 48 0.50 -5.18 -5.04
CA LEU A 48 1.85 -4.67 -4.79
C LEU A 48 2.40 -3.86 -5.99
N ILE A 49 2.24 -4.36 -7.21
CA ILE A 49 2.61 -3.60 -8.44
C ILE A 49 1.82 -2.29 -8.52
N ARG A 50 0.55 -2.31 -8.14
CA ARG A 50 -0.31 -1.14 -8.18
C ARG A 50 0.04 -0.12 -7.10
N LEU A 51 0.50 -0.58 -5.93
CA LEU A 51 1.01 0.28 -4.86
C LEU A 51 2.24 1.04 -5.36
N ASP A 52 3.23 0.33 -5.91
CA ASP A 52 4.45 0.91 -6.49
C ASP A 52 4.13 2.00 -7.54
N ALA A 53 3.29 1.65 -8.52
CA ALA A 53 2.84 2.59 -9.55
C ALA A 53 2.05 3.80 -8.99
N LEU A 54 1.33 3.64 -7.88
CA LEU A 54 0.66 4.76 -7.22
C LEU A 54 1.66 5.69 -6.52
N GLY A 55 2.71 5.13 -5.89
CA GLY A 55 3.81 5.89 -5.31
C GLY A 55 4.50 6.77 -6.35
N ASP A 56 4.94 6.17 -7.46
CA ASP A 56 5.53 6.89 -8.59
C ASP A 56 4.61 8.00 -9.10
N ARG A 57 3.30 7.73 -9.17
CA ARG A 57 2.33 8.71 -9.65
C ARG A 57 2.18 9.88 -8.69
N ILE A 58 2.19 9.65 -7.38
CA ILE A 58 2.12 10.72 -6.37
C ILE A 58 3.38 11.59 -6.45
N GLU A 59 4.56 10.99 -6.60
CA GLU A 59 5.82 11.71 -6.78
C GLU A 59 5.78 12.59 -8.03
N ASN A 60 5.42 12.01 -9.18
CA ASN A 60 5.32 12.74 -10.45
C ASN A 60 4.30 13.89 -10.39
N ILE A 61 3.18 13.70 -9.70
CA ILE A 61 2.15 14.74 -9.53
C ILE A 61 2.65 15.85 -8.59
N THR A 62 3.40 15.50 -7.55
CA THR A 62 4.02 16.49 -6.65
C THR A 62 4.99 17.37 -7.43
N ALA A 63 5.87 16.78 -8.23
CA ALA A 63 6.78 17.52 -9.11
C ALA A 63 6.01 18.41 -10.12
N ALA A 64 4.88 17.94 -10.65
CA ALA A 64 4.04 18.75 -11.53
C ALA A 64 3.39 19.95 -10.80
N ALA A 65 3.01 19.80 -9.53
CA ALA A 65 2.52 20.90 -8.71
C ALA A 65 3.60 21.97 -8.49
N ASP A 66 4.85 21.55 -8.28
CA ASP A 66 5.99 22.47 -8.12
C ASP A 66 6.26 23.26 -9.41
N LEU A 67 6.16 22.64 -10.58
CA LEU A 67 6.26 23.35 -11.87
C LEU A 67 5.15 24.39 -12.08
N VAL A 68 3.95 24.11 -11.57
CA VAL A 68 2.84 25.09 -11.63
C VAL A 68 3.08 26.24 -10.66
N GLU A 69 3.68 25.98 -9.50
CA GLU A 69 4.10 27.03 -8.57
C GLU A 69 5.14 27.96 -9.20
N GLU A 70 6.16 27.40 -9.86
CA GLU A 70 7.16 28.18 -10.61
C GLU A 70 6.50 29.05 -11.69
N TYR A 71 5.57 28.47 -12.46
CA TYR A 71 4.81 29.22 -13.46
C TYR A 71 3.98 30.36 -12.86
N ILE A 72 3.34 30.15 -11.71
CA ILE A 72 2.61 31.21 -10.99
C ILE A 72 3.57 32.34 -10.57
N GLN A 73 4.73 31.99 -10.02
CA GLN A 73 5.73 32.98 -9.59
C GLN A 73 6.24 33.83 -10.76
N ASP A 74 6.51 33.21 -11.91
CA ASP A 74 6.91 33.92 -13.12
C ASP A 74 5.83 34.90 -13.59
N GLU A 75 4.55 34.48 -13.51
CA GLU A 75 3.43 35.33 -13.91
C GLU A 75 3.21 36.52 -12.95
N GLN A 76 3.40 36.30 -11.65
CA GLN A 76 3.39 37.38 -10.65
C GLN A 76 4.54 38.36 -10.86
N ALA A 77 5.75 37.87 -11.17
CA ALA A 77 6.91 38.70 -11.47
C ALA A 77 6.70 39.56 -12.72
N ALA A 78 5.91 39.07 -13.69
CA ALA A 78 5.47 39.82 -14.86
C ALA A 78 4.31 40.80 -14.57
N GLY A 79 3.84 40.89 -13.33
CA GLY A 79 2.75 41.77 -12.90
C GLY A 79 1.35 41.28 -13.25
N ASN A 80 1.19 39.99 -13.58
CA ASN A 80 -0.12 39.40 -13.86
C ASN A 80 -0.79 38.93 -12.55
N GLU A 81 -2.12 38.96 -12.53
CA GLU A 81 -2.92 38.44 -11.41
C GLU A 81 -3.08 36.93 -11.53
N THR A 82 -2.71 36.18 -10.49
CA THR A 82 -2.64 34.71 -10.50
C THR A 82 -3.50 34.03 -9.46
N LYS A 83 -4.34 34.79 -8.74
CA LYS A 83 -5.04 34.34 -7.54
C LYS A 83 -5.80 33.02 -7.72
N GLU A 84 -6.53 32.87 -8.83
CA GLU A 84 -7.30 31.63 -9.08
C GLU A 84 -6.39 30.40 -9.28
N MET A 85 -5.21 30.57 -9.87
CA MET A 85 -4.23 29.48 -10.00
C MET A 85 -3.59 29.15 -8.65
N GLU A 86 -3.34 30.15 -7.80
CA GLU A 86 -2.82 29.97 -6.45
C GLU A 86 -3.80 29.18 -5.57
N ASP A 87 -5.07 29.59 -5.56
CA ASP A 87 -6.13 28.92 -4.81
C ASP A 87 -6.28 27.46 -5.28
N ALA A 88 -6.31 27.23 -6.60
CA ALA A 88 -6.40 25.88 -7.16
C ALA A 88 -5.15 25.02 -6.89
N LEU A 89 -3.96 25.62 -6.81
CA LEU A 89 -2.73 24.91 -6.47
C LEU A 89 -2.73 24.48 -4.99
N VAL A 90 -3.21 25.34 -4.09
CA VAL A 90 -3.39 24.99 -2.67
C VAL A 90 -4.34 23.81 -2.51
N ASP A 91 -5.51 23.86 -3.18
CA ASP A 91 -6.47 22.77 -3.16
C ASP A 91 -5.90 21.48 -3.75
N PHE A 92 -5.12 21.59 -4.84
CA PHE A 92 -4.46 20.43 -5.43
C PHE A 92 -3.44 19.80 -4.48
N ARG A 93 -2.61 20.61 -3.81
CA ARG A 93 -1.65 20.11 -2.80
C ARG A 93 -2.37 19.41 -1.64
N ALA A 94 -3.52 19.92 -1.21
CA ALA A 94 -4.34 19.22 -0.22
C ALA A 94 -4.82 17.84 -0.72
N LYS A 95 -5.21 17.73 -2.00
CA LYS A 95 -5.57 16.43 -2.62
C LYS A 95 -4.40 15.48 -2.78
N ILE A 96 -3.18 15.97 -2.96
CA ILE A 96 -1.97 15.14 -2.96
C ILE A 96 -1.76 14.54 -1.56
N VAL A 97 -1.90 15.34 -0.49
CA VAL A 97 -1.79 14.85 0.90
C VAL A 97 -2.89 13.81 1.20
N GLU A 98 -4.12 14.04 0.76
CA GLU A 98 -5.21 13.05 0.88
C GLU A 98 -4.88 11.75 0.15
N ALA A 99 -4.31 11.84 -1.07
CA ALA A 99 -3.90 10.67 -1.83
C ALA A 99 -2.73 9.91 -1.17
N GLN A 100 -1.78 10.63 -0.55
CA GLN A 100 -0.69 10.02 0.21
C GLN A 100 -1.22 9.24 1.41
N ALA A 101 -2.16 9.79 2.17
CA ALA A 101 -2.76 9.09 3.30
C ALA A 101 -3.44 7.77 2.88
N ASN A 102 -4.14 7.78 1.74
CA ASN A 102 -4.76 6.58 1.18
C ASN A 102 -3.71 5.60 0.61
N TYR A 103 -2.60 6.08 0.04
CA TYR A 103 -1.47 5.24 -0.33
C TYR A 103 -0.89 4.53 0.90
N ASP A 104 -0.70 5.26 2.00
CA ASP A 104 -0.16 4.72 3.25
C ASP A 104 -1.09 3.64 3.86
N GLU A 105 -2.41 3.84 3.80
CA GLU A 105 -3.40 2.82 4.21
C GLU A 105 -3.30 1.55 3.36
N ALA A 106 -3.21 1.69 2.03
CA ALA A 106 -3.03 0.55 1.13
C ALA A 106 -1.70 -0.16 1.39
N ALA A 107 -0.62 0.59 1.63
CA ALA A 107 0.69 0.05 1.95
C ALA A 107 0.64 -0.75 3.25
N GLN A 108 0.00 -0.22 4.29
CA GLN A 108 -0.15 -0.92 5.57
C GLN A 108 -0.90 -2.24 5.39
N ALA A 109 -2.05 -2.24 4.73
CA ALA A 109 -2.82 -3.47 4.51
C ALA A 109 -2.01 -4.54 3.74
N LEU A 110 -1.24 -4.11 2.73
CA LEU A 110 -0.44 -5.01 1.91
C LEU A 110 0.89 -5.44 2.56
N ASP A 111 1.37 -4.73 3.56
CA ASP A 111 2.53 -5.12 4.38
C ASP A 111 2.15 -6.11 5.47
N GLU A 112 1.00 -5.89 6.14
CA GLU A 112 0.43 -6.82 7.12
C GLU A 112 0.10 -8.19 6.51
N LYS A 113 -0.26 -8.21 5.21
CA LYS A 113 -0.55 -9.43 4.42
C LYS A 113 -1.48 -10.42 5.13
N ALA A 114 -2.49 -9.91 5.86
CA ALA A 114 -3.39 -10.77 6.61
C ALA A 114 -4.07 -11.79 5.68
N GLY A 115 -4.06 -13.06 6.10
CA GLY A 115 -4.55 -14.21 5.33
C GLY A 115 -3.58 -14.77 4.28
N TYR A 116 -2.34 -14.26 4.22
CA TYR A 116 -1.26 -14.81 3.43
C TYR A 116 -0.11 -15.28 4.32
N ASP A 117 0.73 -16.18 3.82
CA ASP A 117 2.04 -16.49 4.41
C ASP A 117 3.16 -15.59 3.83
N GLU A 118 4.40 -15.86 4.24
CA GLU A 118 5.59 -15.14 3.80
C GLU A 118 5.84 -15.27 2.28
N ASP A 119 5.44 -16.40 1.68
CA ASP A 119 5.56 -16.67 0.24
C ASP A 119 4.40 -16.07 -0.57
N GLY A 120 3.41 -15.49 0.11
CA GLY A 120 2.21 -14.92 -0.49
C GLY A 120 1.16 -15.97 -0.88
N GLN A 121 1.22 -17.17 -0.32
CA GLN A 121 0.18 -18.19 -0.46
C GLN A 121 -0.94 -17.92 0.54
N VAL A 122 -2.17 -18.32 0.20
CA VAL A 122 -3.33 -18.05 1.07
C VAL A 122 -3.37 -19.02 2.23
N THR A 123 -3.34 -18.49 3.45
CA THR A 123 -3.51 -19.24 4.71
C THR A 123 -4.92 -19.07 5.28
N ASP A 124 -5.52 -17.89 5.09
CA ASP A 124 -6.92 -17.61 5.41
C ASP A 124 -7.58 -16.83 4.26
N PRO A 125 -8.46 -17.48 3.47
CA PRO A 125 -9.07 -16.85 2.30
C PRO A 125 -10.07 -15.75 2.63
N GLN A 126 -10.61 -15.70 3.86
CA GLN A 126 -11.47 -14.59 4.27
C GLN A 126 -10.62 -13.36 4.54
N GLN A 127 -9.58 -13.50 5.36
CA GLN A 127 -8.66 -12.40 5.66
C GLN A 127 -7.94 -11.91 4.40
N ALA A 128 -7.52 -12.82 3.51
CA ALA A 128 -6.90 -12.46 2.24
C ALA A 128 -7.81 -11.57 1.36
N ARG A 129 -9.13 -11.86 1.33
CA ARG A 129 -10.10 -11.00 0.62
C ARG A 129 -10.22 -9.63 1.28
N GLU A 130 -10.34 -9.59 2.60
CA GLU A 130 -10.47 -8.34 3.36
C GLU A 130 -9.24 -7.44 3.18
N THR A 131 -8.03 -8.03 3.15
CA THR A 131 -6.78 -7.35 2.81
C THR A 131 -6.83 -6.70 1.43
N LEU A 132 -7.20 -7.47 0.40
CA LEU A 132 -7.29 -6.94 -0.97
C LEU A 132 -8.41 -5.91 -1.13
N GLU A 133 -9.54 -6.08 -0.44
CA GLU A 133 -10.66 -5.12 -0.48
C GLU A 133 -10.27 -3.79 0.15
N THR A 134 -9.59 -3.82 1.29
CA THR A 134 -9.07 -2.63 1.98
C THR A 134 -8.10 -1.88 1.09
N ALA A 135 -7.07 -2.57 0.57
CA ALA A 135 -6.10 -1.96 -0.33
C ALA A 135 -6.76 -1.40 -1.60
N ASN A 136 -7.75 -2.10 -2.17
CA ASN A 136 -8.45 -1.63 -3.37
C ASN A 136 -9.29 -0.38 -3.13
N ARG A 137 -9.94 -0.26 -1.97
CA ARG A 137 -10.70 0.94 -1.60
C ARG A 137 -9.77 2.14 -1.47
N ALA A 138 -8.69 1.98 -0.71
CA ALA A 138 -7.68 3.01 -0.53
C ALA A 138 -7.05 3.44 -1.88
N PHE A 139 -6.78 2.50 -2.79
CA PHE A 139 -6.35 2.85 -4.15
C PHE A 139 -7.39 3.67 -4.92
N GLN A 140 -8.68 3.36 -4.81
CA GLN A 140 -9.72 4.12 -5.50
C GLN A 140 -9.80 5.55 -4.97
N ASP A 141 -9.76 5.70 -3.65
CA ASP A 141 -9.84 6.98 -2.97
C ASP A 141 -8.62 7.86 -3.29
N ALA A 142 -7.40 7.30 -3.24
CA ALA A 142 -6.19 8.00 -3.67
C ALA A 142 -6.29 8.48 -5.14
N ASN A 143 -6.71 7.60 -6.04
CA ASN A 143 -6.84 7.94 -7.46
C ASN A 143 -7.92 9.01 -7.70
N GLN A 144 -9.00 8.98 -6.92
CA GLN A 144 -10.07 9.97 -7.00
C GLN A 144 -9.60 11.34 -6.52
N ALA A 145 -8.92 11.42 -5.38
CA ALA A 145 -8.35 12.66 -4.86
C ALA A 145 -7.41 13.32 -5.89
N LEU A 146 -6.44 12.54 -6.42
CA LEU A 146 -5.52 13.02 -7.46
C LEU A 146 -6.24 13.48 -8.72
N ARG A 147 -7.28 12.75 -9.16
CA ARG A 147 -8.03 13.09 -10.38
C ARG A 147 -8.78 14.41 -10.21
N ILE A 148 -9.48 14.59 -9.09
CA ILE A 148 -10.26 15.80 -8.81
C ILE A 148 -9.33 17.00 -8.74
N GLY A 149 -8.32 16.97 -7.88
CA GLY A 149 -7.41 18.12 -7.73
C GLY A 149 -6.66 18.46 -9.02
N ALA A 150 -6.23 17.45 -9.80
CA ALA A 150 -5.57 17.70 -11.08
C ALA A 150 -6.53 18.25 -12.15
N GLN A 151 -7.83 17.95 -12.08
CA GLN A 151 -8.83 18.54 -12.98
C GLN A 151 -9.03 20.02 -12.66
N ASP A 152 -9.18 20.35 -11.38
CA ASP A 152 -9.44 21.72 -10.91
C ASP A 152 -8.25 22.63 -11.23
N LEU A 153 -7.02 22.19 -10.93
CA LEU A 153 -5.82 22.97 -11.26
C LEU A 153 -5.64 23.17 -12.77
N ARG A 154 -5.88 22.13 -13.58
CA ARG A 154 -5.79 22.26 -15.05
C ARG A 154 -6.84 23.21 -15.60
N GLN A 155 -8.01 23.28 -14.98
CA GLN A 155 -9.06 24.21 -15.37
C GLN A 155 -8.64 25.64 -15.05
N ALA A 156 -8.17 25.93 -13.83
CA ALA A 156 -7.68 27.25 -13.44
C ALA A 156 -6.54 27.76 -14.34
N VAL A 157 -5.55 26.90 -14.65
CA VAL A 157 -4.45 27.25 -15.55
C VAL A 157 -4.94 27.54 -16.98
N ARG A 158 -5.97 26.81 -17.45
CA ARG A 158 -6.57 27.04 -18.77
C ARG A 158 -7.30 28.37 -18.82
N ASP A 159 -8.11 28.65 -17.82
CA ASP A 159 -8.94 29.86 -17.76
C ASP A 159 -8.04 31.10 -17.69
N TYR A 160 -7.01 31.07 -16.84
CA TYR A 160 -5.97 32.09 -16.81
C TYR A 160 -5.33 32.36 -18.19
N ARG A 161 -4.93 31.30 -18.90
CA ARG A 161 -4.33 31.43 -20.24
C ARG A 161 -5.30 31.98 -21.27
N GLN A 162 -6.59 31.64 -21.15
CA GLN A 162 -7.63 32.13 -22.03
C GLN A 162 -7.88 33.63 -21.81
N ASP A 163 -8.02 34.06 -20.56
CA ASP A 163 -8.26 35.46 -20.21
C ASP A 163 -7.08 36.34 -20.61
N LYS A 164 -5.86 35.86 -20.37
CA LYS A 164 -4.64 36.54 -20.82
C LYS A 164 -4.57 36.67 -22.35
N ARG A 165 -5.14 35.72 -23.11
CA ARG A 165 -5.19 35.81 -24.58
C ARG A 165 -6.23 36.81 -25.06
N LEU A 166 -7.36 36.92 -24.37
CA LEU A 166 -8.45 37.83 -24.73
C LEU A 166 -8.14 39.29 -24.38
N ASN A 167 -7.28 39.53 -23.39
CA ASN A 167 -6.90 40.85 -22.91
C ASN A 167 -5.59 41.39 -23.53
N ARG A 168 -5.05 40.72 -24.55
CA ARG A 168 -3.89 41.17 -25.36
C ARG A 168 -4.35 41.89 -26.61
#